data_AF-A0A2V5KR57-F1
#
_entry.id   AF-A0A2V5KR57-F1
#
_cell.length_a   1.000
_cell.length_b   1.000
_cell.length_c   1.000
_cell.angle_alpha   90.00
_cell.angle_beta   90.00
_cell.angle_gamma   90.00
#
_symmetry.space_group_name_H-M   'P 1'
#
loop_
_entity.id
_entity.type
_entity.pdbx_description
1 polymer ?
#
loop_
_entity_poly.entity_id
_entity_poly.type
_entity_poly.pdbx_seq_one_letter_code
_entity_poly.pdbx_strand_id
1 'polypeptide(L)'
;MSERLQTAPTPEGEYFESSRFAGLSFLLGLIAVIALVLCAIGAIVNPHQFSYSWLFAFAFFFTLCAGCFFWTIVHHATDAEWSLVVRRQLENLAALLTVLALLFVPVLLLRHHLFAWMDIPRGVEHSLDAKRGYLNWPFFLVRAVVFLGFFLLAALALRRLSARQDKDGNPLFTIWMRRVSFISLPMFALCLTFGAYDWLVSLNYKWFSTMFGVYIFAGAAGSSMSLLVLVITALREAGYLKGIVTVEHYQIMGKWMLAFCIFWAYIGFGQYMLIWYANIPEETEYFI
;
A
#
# COMPACT_ATOMS: atom_id res chain seq x y z
N MET A 1 18.57 41.80 29.01
CA MET A 1 17.91 41.56 27.72
C MET A 1 18.95 40.98 26.77
N SER A 2 18.64 39.84 26.14
CA SER A 2 19.50 38.99 25.29
C SER A 2 20.41 37.98 26.02
N GLU A 3 19.81 37.03 26.75
CA GLU A 3 20.38 35.68 26.78
C GLU A 3 20.41 35.17 25.34
N ARG A 4 21.61 35.03 24.78
CA ARG A 4 21.80 34.37 23.50
C ARG A 4 21.29 32.95 23.66
N LEU A 5 20.21 32.62 22.95
CA LEU A 5 19.80 31.26 22.65
C LEU A 5 21.05 30.48 22.25
N GLN A 6 21.59 29.72 23.19
CA GLN A 6 22.56 28.68 22.91
C GLN A 6 21.81 27.70 22.03
N THR A 7 21.95 27.83 20.72
CA THR A 7 21.54 26.80 19.77
C THR A 7 22.31 25.56 20.18
N ALA A 8 21.65 24.66 20.92
CA ALA A 8 22.21 23.34 21.19
C ALA A 8 22.72 22.79 19.86
N PRO A 9 23.96 22.25 19.80
CA PRO A 9 24.46 21.67 18.57
C PRO A 9 23.43 20.66 18.09
N THR A 10 22.98 20.81 16.84
CA THR A 10 22.06 19.85 16.23
C THR A 10 22.64 18.46 16.42
N PRO A 11 21.95 17.53 17.11
CA PRO A 11 22.49 16.21 17.34
C PRO A 11 22.86 15.59 15.98
N GLU A 12 24.04 15.00 15.89
CA GLU A 12 24.45 14.31 14.66
C GLU A 12 23.41 13.23 14.34
N GLY A 13 22.96 13.17 13.09
CA GLY A 13 21.97 12.19 12.67
C GLY A 13 22.50 10.77 12.84
N GLU A 14 21.69 9.86 13.41
CA GLU A 14 22.03 8.44 13.44
C GLU A 14 22.09 7.90 12.00
N TYR A 15 23.28 7.50 11.55
CA TYR A 15 23.46 6.85 10.26
C TYR A 15 23.28 5.34 10.39
N PHE A 16 22.60 4.75 9.41
CA PHE A 16 22.38 3.31 9.35
C PHE A 16 23.67 2.57 8.98
N GLU A 17 24.17 1.70 9.86
CA GLU A 17 25.34 0.87 9.60
C GLU A 17 24.93 -0.38 8.82
N SER A 18 25.18 -0.37 7.50
CA SER A 18 24.83 -1.47 6.60
C SER A 18 25.53 -2.80 6.94
N SER A 19 26.72 -2.75 7.55
CA SER A 19 27.51 -3.93 7.93
C SER A 19 26.84 -4.79 9.00
N ARG A 20 26.06 -4.18 9.90
CA ARG A 20 25.42 -4.87 11.03
C ARG A 20 24.34 -5.86 10.61
N PHE A 21 23.70 -5.62 9.47
CA PHE A 21 22.66 -6.47 8.90
C PHE A 21 23.10 -7.22 7.65
N ALA A 22 24.36 -7.10 7.22
CA ALA A 22 24.84 -7.67 5.96
C ALA A 22 24.56 -9.19 5.85
N GLY A 23 24.75 -9.94 6.94
CA GLY A 23 24.43 -11.38 6.97
C GLY A 23 22.94 -11.70 6.82
N LEU A 24 22.07 -10.93 7.49
CA LEU A 24 20.62 -11.06 7.37
C LEU A 24 20.14 -10.64 5.98
N SER A 25 20.64 -9.53 5.44
CA SER A 25 20.33 -9.05 4.10
C SER A 25 20.77 -10.05 3.03
N PHE A 26 21.93 -10.68 3.19
CA PHE A 26 22.39 -11.74 2.29
C PHE A 26 21.47 -12.97 2.36
N LEU A 27 21.11 -13.43 3.56
CA LEU A 27 20.19 -14.55 3.75
C LEU A 27 18.81 -14.27 3.13
N LEU A 28 18.23 -13.08 3.39
CA LEU A 28 16.96 -12.66 2.80
C LEU A 28 17.05 -12.54 1.28
N GLY A 29 18.19 -12.05 0.75
CA GLY A 29 18.46 -12.00 -0.69
C GLY A 29 18.50 -13.40 -1.31
N LEU A 30 19.17 -14.35 -0.66
CA LEU A 30 19.21 -15.76 -1.11
C LEU A 30 17.82 -16.39 -1.10
N ILE A 31 17.06 -16.21 -0.02
CA ILE A 31 15.68 -16.70 0.09
C ILE A 31 14.81 -16.08 -1.00
N ALA A 32 14.95 -14.79 -1.28
CA ALA A 32 14.21 -14.11 -2.34
C ALA A 32 14.53 -14.69 -3.72
N VAL A 33 15.81 -14.98 -4.02
CA VAL A 33 16.21 -15.62 -5.29
C VAL A 33 15.62 -17.02 -5.41
N ILE A 34 15.73 -17.85 -4.36
CA ILE A 34 15.15 -19.20 -4.35
C ILE A 34 13.63 -19.13 -4.54
N ALA A 35 12.95 -18.24 -3.83
CA ALA A 35 11.51 -18.04 -3.97
C ALA A 35 11.12 -17.62 -5.40
N LEU A 36 11.87 -16.70 -6.03
CA LEU A 36 11.62 -16.29 -7.42
C LEU A 36 11.82 -17.44 -8.41
N VAL A 37 12.83 -18.30 -8.20
CA VAL A 37 13.03 -19.49 -9.04
C VAL A 37 11.87 -20.47 -8.88
N LEU A 38 11.41 -20.72 -7.65
CA LEU A 38 10.24 -21.56 -7.40
C LEU A 38 8.96 -20.98 -8.02
N CYS A 39 8.78 -19.66 -7.96
CA CYS A 39 7.69 -18.97 -8.64
C CYS A 39 7.77 -19.14 -10.16
N ALA A 40 8.96 -19.05 -10.76
CA ALA A 40 9.16 -19.27 -12.18
C ALA A 40 8.82 -20.71 -12.60
N ILE A 41 9.21 -21.71 -11.79
CA ILE A 41 8.81 -23.11 -12.00
C ILE A 41 7.29 -23.26 -11.90
N GLY A 42 6.67 -22.67 -10.87
CA GLY A 42 5.22 -22.70 -10.68
C GLY A 42 4.45 -22.10 -11.85
N ALA A 43 4.96 -21.01 -12.44
CA ALA A 43 4.39 -20.37 -13.62
C ALA A 43 4.35 -21.28 -14.85
N ILE A 44 5.27 -22.25 -14.96
CA ILE A 44 5.32 -23.22 -16.07
C ILE A 44 4.47 -24.45 -15.77
N VAL A 45 4.51 -24.96 -14.53
CA VAL A 45 3.83 -26.20 -14.14
C VAL A 45 2.31 -26.02 -14.05
N ASN A 46 1.84 -24.93 -13.43
CA ASN A 46 0.42 -24.64 -13.31
C ASN A 46 0.18 -23.12 -13.38
N PRO A 47 0.10 -22.57 -14.60
CA PRO A 47 -0.05 -21.13 -14.82
C PRO A 47 -1.30 -20.54 -14.14
N HIS A 48 -2.39 -21.32 -14.08
CA HIS A 48 -3.65 -20.91 -13.47
C HIS A 48 -3.52 -20.76 -11.95
N GLN A 49 -3.04 -21.78 -11.25
CA GLN A 49 -2.82 -21.67 -9.80
C GLN A 49 -1.80 -20.58 -9.46
N PHE A 50 -0.73 -20.48 -10.27
CA PHE A 50 0.30 -19.47 -10.09
C PHE A 50 -0.26 -18.05 -10.22
N SER A 51 -1.11 -17.77 -11.23
CA SER A 51 -1.64 -16.43 -11.46
C SER A 51 -2.46 -15.92 -10.27
N TYR A 52 -3.37 -16.73 -9.73
CA TYR A 52 -4.15 -16.35 -8.53
C TYR A 52 -3.27 -16.18 -7.29
N SER A 53 -2.30 -17.07 -7.07
CA SER A 53 -1.38 -16.98 -5.93
C SER A 53 -0.50 -15.73 -6.02
N TRP A 54 -0.03 -15.39 -7.22
CA TRP A 54 0.76 -14.18 -7.48
C TRP A 54 -0.04 -12.91 -7.25
N LEU A 55 -1.28 -12.86 -7.75
CA LEU A 55 -2.17 -11.72 -7.55
C LEU A 55 -2.50 -11.51 -6.07
N PHE A 56 -2.74 -12.58 -5.31
CA PHE A 56 -2.94 -12.51 -3.86
C PHE A 56 -1.72 -11.91 -3.15
N ALA A 57 -0.52 -12.44 -3.44
CA ALA A 57 0.71 -11.94 -2.85
C ALA A 57 0.95 -10.47 -3.22
N PHE A 58 0.78 -10.12 -4.50
CA PHE A 58 0.87 -8.75 -4.99
C PHE A 58 -0.09 -7.83 -4.21
N ALA A 59 -1.37 -8.18 -4.11
CA ALA A 59 -2.38 -7.38 -3.43
C ALA A 59 -2.10 -7.20 -1.93
N PHE A 60 -1.59 -8.25 -1.28
CA PHE A 60 -1.17 -8.20 0.12
C PHE A 60 -0.02 -7.21 0.34
N PHE A 61 1.08 -7.35 -0.41
CA PHE A 61 2.22 -6.43 -0.26
C PHE A 61 1.90 -5.02 -0.76
N PHE A 62 1.05 -4.90 -1.78
CA PHE A 62 0.56 -3.62 -2.28
C PHE A 62 -0.24 -2.87 -1.23
N THR A 63 -1.17 -3.51 -0.54
CA THR A 63 -1.97 -2.85 0.50
C THR A 63 -1.12 -2.42 1.69
N LEU A 64 -0.09 -3.19 2.07
CA LEU A 64 0.90 -2.77 3.08
C LEU A 64 1.64 -1.50 2.67
N CYS A 65 2.20 -1.46 1.46
CA CYS A 65 2.98 -0.30 1.00
C CYS A 65 2.09 0.92 0.71
N ALA A 66 0.91 0.71 0.14
CA ALA A 66 -0.08 1.75 -0.09
C ALA A 66 -0.59 2.35 1.23
N GLY A 67 -0.76 1.52 2.26
CA GLY A 67 -1.07 1.98 3.61
C GLY A 67 0.04 2.84 4.22
N CYS A 68 1.31 2.45 4.05
CA CYS A 68 2.44 3.30 4.48
C CYS A 68 2.43 4.65 3.76
N PHE A 69 2.18 4.64 2.44
CA PHE A 69 2.02 5.87 1.66
C PHE A 69 0.86 6.73 2.16
N PHE A 70 -0.29 6.13 2.49
CA PHE A 70 -1.44 6.81 3.08
C PHE A 70 -1.07 7.54 4.38
N TRP A 71 -0.39 6.86 5.30
CA TRP A 71 0.04 7.50 6.55
C TRP A 71 1.01 8.65 6.30
N THR A 72 1.94 8.51 5.35
CA THR A 72 2.85 9.59 4.97
C THR A 72 2.08 10.83 4.48
N ILE A 73 1.12 10.67 3.56
CA ILE A 73 0.36 11.82 3.04
C ILE A 73 -0.54 12.44 4.10
N VAL A 74 -1.20 11.64 4.95
CA VAL A 74 -2.04 12.14 6.05
C VAL A 74 -1.20 12.92 7.04
N HIS A 75 -0.06 12.38 7.47
CA HIS A 75 0.81 13.05 8.45
C HIS A 75 1.38 14.38 7.96
N HIS A 76 1.65 14.49 6.65
CA HIS A 76 2.04 15.77 6.05
C HIS A 76 0.86 16.75 5.90
N ALA A 77 -0.35 16.26 5.67
CA ALA A 77 -1.54 17.09 5.54
C ALA A 77 -2.04 17.63 6.89
N THR A 78 -1.90 16.85 7.97
CA THR A 78 -2.36 17.21 9.32
C THR A 78 -1.27 17.79 10.22
N ASP A 79 -0.04 17.94 9.70
CA ASP A 79 1.13 18.37 10.49
C ASP A 79 1.34 17.56 11.77
N ALA A 80 1.23 16.24 11.65
CA ALA A 80 1.36 15.34 12.79
C ALA A 80 2.81 15.32 13.33
N GLU A 81 3.05 16.00 14.45
CA GLU A 81 4.37 16.10 15.10
C GLU A 81 4.89 14.75 15.61
N TRP A 82 4.01 13.90 16.18
CA TRP A 82 4.38 12.58 16.69
C TRP A 82 4.97 11.67 15.59
N SER A 83 4.57 11.88 14.33
CA SER A 83 4.98 11.04 13.22
C SER A 83 6.42 11.32 12.75
N LEU A 84 7.03 12.44 13.19
CA LEU A 84 8.33 12.90 12.67
C LEU A 84 9.42 11.84 12.81
N VAL A 85 9.47 11.14 13.94
CA VAL A 85 10.51 10.13 14.22
C VAL A 85 10.31 8.82 13.45
N VAL A 86 9.08 8.49 13.05
CA VAL A 86 8.75 7.26 12.32
C VAL A 86 8.54 7.47 10.81
N ARG A 87 8.40 8.72 10.37
CA ARG A 87 8.07 9.11 8.99
C ARG A 87 9.04 8.56 7.96
N ARG A 88 10.34 8.58 8.27
CA ARG A 88 11.38 8.06 7.36
C ARG A 88 11.16 6.57 7.04
N GLN A 89 10.69 5.79 8.00
CA GLN A 89 10.40 4.36 7.78
C GLN A 89 9.14 4.17 6.92
N LEU A 90 8.10 4.97 7.15
CA LEU A 90 6.91 4.99 6.28
C LEU A 90 7.26 5.35 4.84
N GLU A 91 8.09 6.38 4.61
CA GLU A 91 8.56 6.76 3.28
C GLU A 91 9.38 5.67 2.59
N ASN A 92 10.25 4.97 3.34
CA ASN A 92 11.06 3.88 2.81
C ASN A 92 10.19 2.68 2.41
N LEU A 93 9.21 2.30 3.24
CA LEU A 93 8.25 1.25 2.93
C LEU A 93 7.35 1.64 1.74
N ALA A 94 6.86 2.87 1.70
CA ALA A 94 6.08 3.40 0.58
C ALA A 94 6.89 3.40 -0.73
N ALA A 95 8.21 3.64 -0.69
CA ALA A 95 9.05 3.60 -1.88
C ALA A 95 9.12 2.21 -2.52
N LEU A 96 8.82 1.13 -1.80
CA LEU A 96 8.72 -0.23 -2.35
C LEU A 96 7.55 -0.39 -3.34
N LEU A 97 6.63 0.58 -3.42
CA LEU A 97 5.64 0.66 -4.50
C LEU A 97 6.30 0.68 -5.90
N THR A 98 7.54 1.15 -6.02
CA THR A 98 8.34 1.04 -7.26
C THR A 98 8.59 -0.40 -7.67
N VAL A 99 8.98 -1.24 -6.71
CA VAL A 99 9.23 -2.67 -6.94
C VAL A 99 7.92 -3.38 -7.23
N LEU A 100 6.85 -3.03 -6.52
CA LEU A 100 5.53 -3.60 -6.77
C LEU A 100 4.99 -3.25 -8.15
N ALA A 101 5.22 -2.04 -8.66
CA ALA A 101 4.84 -1.68 -10.02
C ALA A 101 5.51 -2.61 -11.06
N LEU A 102 6.75 -3.03 -10.83
CA LEU A 102 7.42 -4.04 -11.66
C LEU A 102 6.84 -5.44 -11.46
N LEU A 103 6.55 -5.83 -10.21
CA LEU A 103 5.94 -7.13 -9.87
C LEU A 103 4.47 -7.25 -10.32
N PHE A 104 3.87 -6.18 -10.85
CA PHE A 104 2.58 -6.22 -11.52
C PHE A 104 2.67 -6.76 -12.97
N VAL A 105 3.85 -6.79 -13.58
CA VAL A 105 4.02 -7.26 -14.96
C VAL A 105 3.54 -8.72 -15.16
N PRO A 106 3.85 -9.69 -14.28
CA PRO A 106 3.31 -11.04 -14.40
C PRO A 106 1.78 -11.11 -14.39
N VAL A 107 1.10 -10.20 -13.66
CA VAL A 107 -0.38 -10.11 -13.65
C VAL A 107 -0.90 -9.74 -15.04
N LEU A 108 -0.23 -8.82 -15.74
CA LEU A 108 -0.58 -8.42 -17.11
C LEU A 108 -0.32 -9.53 -18.14
N LEU A 109 0.74 -10.32 -17.95
CA LEU A 109 1.08 -11.43 -18.83
C LEU A 109 0.10 -12.60 -18.67
N LEU A 110 -0.26 -12.95 -17.43
CA LEU A 110 -1.14 -14.06 -17.08
C LEU A 110 -2.62 -13.67 -16.98
N ARG A 111 -2.98 -12.49 -17.50
CA ARG A 111 -4.33 -11.90 -17.37
C ARG A 111 -5.47 -12.82 -17.81
N HIS A 112 -5.27 -13.63 -18.85
CA HIS A 112 -6.29 -14.55 -19.39
C HIS A 112 -6.61 -15.69 -18.41
N HIS A 113 -5.68 -16.04 -17.51
CA HIS A 113 -5.94 -17.01 -16.44
C HIS A 113 -6.62 -16.40 -15.22
N LEU A 114 -6.57 -15.07 -15.06
CA LEU A 114 -7.14 -14.35 -13.91
C LEU A 114 -8.56 -13.85 -14.20
N PHE A 115 -8.72 -13.24 -15.35
CA PHE A 115 -9.87 -12.42 -15.68
C PHE A 115 -10.70 -13.11 -16.76
N ALA A 116 -11.63 -13.96 -16.34
CA ALA A 116 -12.49 -14.72 -17.25
C ALA A 116 -13.25 -13.82 -18.25
N TRP A 117 -13.58 -12.59 -17.86
CA TRP A 117 -14.23 -11.62 -18.75
C TRP A 117 -13.42 -11.21 -19.98
N MET A 118 -12.10 -11.46 -20.00
CA MET A 118 -11.24 -11.14 -21.15
C MET A 118 -11.44 -12.10 -22.32
N ASP A 119 -11.93 -13.32 -22.06
CA ASP A 119 -12.10 -14.37 -23.08
C ASP A 119 -13.55 -14.51 -23.56
N ILE A 120 -14.50 -13.87 -22.88
CA ILE A 120 -15.94 -13.97 -23.19
C ILE A 120 -16.32 -12.99 -24.32
N PRO A 121 -16.78 -13.50 -25.49
CA PRO A 121 -17.14 -12.65 -26.62
C PRO A 121 -18.44 -11.86 -26.40
N ARG A 122 -18.66 -10.86 -27.26
CA ARG A 122 -19.85 -9.99 -27.19
C ARG A 122 -21.14 -10.77 -27.47
N GLY A 123 -22.19 -10.52 -26.67
CA GLY A 123 -23.50 -11.13 -26.84
C GLY A 123 -23.72 -12.45 -26.10
N VAL A 124 -22.71 -12.99 -25.41
CA VAL A 124 -22.86 -14.22 -24.60
C VAL A 124 -23.44 -13.91 -23.22
N GLU A 125 -22.94 -12.86 -22.58
CA GLU A 125 -23.39 -12.46 -21.24
C GLU A 125 -23.78 -10.99 -21.20
N HIS A 126 -25.07 -10.72 -20.93
CA HIS A 126 -25.60 -9.37 -20.89
C HIS A 126 -25.00 -8.50 -19.77
N SER A 127 -24.70 -9.10 -18.61
CA SER A 127 -24.08 -8.42 -17.45
C SER A 127 -22.68 -7.89 -17.77
N LEU A 128 -21.88 -8.66 -18.52
CA LEU A 128 -20.57 -8.24 -18.99
C LEU A 128 -20.68 -7.21 -20.11
N ASP A 129 -21.62 -7.41 -21.03
CA ASP A 129 -21.87 -6.49 -22.15
C ASP A 129 -22.14 -5.06 -21.66
N ALA A 130 -22.94 -4.91 -20.59
CA ALA A 130 -23.20 -3.62 -19.94
C ALA A 130 -21.94 -2.99 -19.30
N LYS A 131 -20.99 -3.81 -18.82
CA LYS A 131 -19.77 -3.37 -18.13
C LYS A 131 -18.58 -3.14 -19.08
N ARG A 132 -18.69 -3.46 -20.37
CA ARG A 132 -17.57 -3.37 -21.34
C ARG A 132 -17.00 -1.96 -21.55
N GLY A 133 -17.76 -0.92 -21.27
CA GLY A 133 -17.23 0.45 -21.24
C GLY A 133 -16.06 0.59 -20.25
N TYR A 134 -16.13 -0.13 -19.13
CA TYR A 134 -15.11 -0.16 -18.09
C TYR A 134 -14.18 -1.39 -18.19
N LEU A 135 -14.75 -2.58 -18.40
CA LEU A 135 -14.05 -3.86 -18.54
C LEU A 135 -13.67 -4.13 -19.99
N ASN A 136 -12.59 -3.50 -20.43
CA ASN A 136 -11.94 -3.78 -21.69
C ASN A 136 -10.41 -3.71 -21.52
N TRP A 137 -9.68 -4.46 -22.35
CA TRP A 137 -8.23 -4.60 -22.20
C TRP A 137 -7.46 -3.26 -22.31
N PRO A 138 -7.65 -2.42 -23.35
CA PRO A 138 -6.91 -1.17 -23.46
C PRO A 138 -7.17 -0.24 -22.28
N PHE A 139 -8.43 -0.10 -21.84
CA PHE A 139 -8.78 0.79 -20.75
C PHE A 139 -8.29 0.25 -19.39
N PHE A 140 -8.34 -1.07 -19.16
CA PHE A 140 -7.75 -1.71 -18.00
C PHE A 140 -6.23 -1.44 -17.91
N LEU A 141 -5.50 -1.60 -19.02
CA LEU A 141 -4.06 -1.35 -19.05
C LEU A 141 -3.72 0.12 -18.75
N VAL A 142 -4.43 1.06 -19.38
CA VAL A 142 -4.23 2.49 -19.12
C VAL A 142 -4.49 2.82 -17.65
N ARG A 143 -5.59 2.33 -17.07
CA ARG A 143 -5.88 2.54 -15.65
C ARG A 143 -4.82 1.94 -14.74
N ALA A 144 -4.38 0.71 -14.99
CA ALA A 144 -3.32 0.08 -14.22
C ALA A 144 -2.02 0.90 -14.23
N VAL A 145 -1.61 1.40 -15.41
CA VAL A 145 -0.43 2.27 -15.56
C VAL A 145 -0.62 3.61 -14.85
N VAL A 146 -1.80 4.22 -14.93
CA VAL A 146 -2.12 5.48 -14.25
C VAL A 146 -2.10 5.30 -12.73
N PHE A 147 -2.73 4.25 -12.20
CA PHE A 147 -2.81 4.00 -10.76
C PHE A 147 -1.43 3.69 -10.20
N LEU A 148 -0.71 2.72 -10.77
CA LEU A 148 0.64 2.37 -10.32
C LEU A 148 1.62 3.53 -10.54
N GLY A 149 1.48 4.26 -11.66
CA GLY A 149 2.27 5.46 -11.94
C GLY A 149 2.05 6.56 -10.91
N PHE A 150 0.82 6.81 -10.49
CA PHE A 150 0.50 7.74 -9.42
C PHE A 150 1.19 7.32 -8.10
N PHE A 151 0.98 6.08 -7.66
CA PHE A 151 1.58 5.55 -6.43
C PHE A 151 3.11 5.65 -6.46
N LEU A 152 3.72 5.25 -7.57
CA LEU A 152 5.17 5.28 -7.79
C LEU A 152 5.72 6.71 -7.74
N LEU A 153 5.14 7.61 -8.53
CA LEU A 153 5.63 8.98 -8.67
C LEU A 153 5.43 9.78 -7.38
N ALA A 154 4.26 9.65 -6.74
CA ALA A 154 3.95 10.38 -5.51
C ALA A 154 4.82 9.90 -4.34
N ALA A 155 4.99 8.59 -4.16
CA ALA A 155 5.85 8.04 -3.10
C ALA A 155 7.32 8.45 -3.29
N LEU A 156 7.84 8.38 -4.52
CA LEU A 156 9.19 8.82 -4.83
C LEU A 156 9.37 10.33 -4.70
N ALA A 157 8.38 11.13 -5.11
CA ALA A 157 8.43 12.58 -4.98
C ALA A 157 8.52 13.00 -3.51
N LEU A 158 7.67 12.45 -2.64
CA LEU A 158 7.70 12.73 -1.20
C LEU A 158 9.03 12.32 -0.58
N ARG A 159 9.52 11.10 -0.87
CA ARG A 159 10.82 10.64 -0.37
C ARG A 159 11.99 11.51 -0.85
N ARG A 160 11.98 11.93 -2.12
CA ARG A 160 13.03 12.80 -2.69
C ARG A 160 13.00 14.20 -2.07
N LEU A 161 11.82 14.79 -1.88
CA LEU A 161 11.67 16.10 -1.25
C LEU A 161 12.08 16.04 0.23
N SER A 162 11.66 15.01 0.95
CA SER A 162 12.03 14.74 2.34
C SER A 162 13.54 14.57 2.51
N ALA A 163 14.21 13.82 1.62
CA ALA A 163 15.67 13.67 1.66
C ALA A 163 16.45 14.95 1.26
N ARG A 164 15.85 15.84 0.45
CA ARG A 164 16.44 17.15 0.11
C ARG A 164 16.29 18.13 1.27
N GLN A 165 15.16 18.10 1.97
CA GLN A 165 14.94 18.91 3.16
C GLN A 165 16.01 18.67 4.22
N ASP A 166 16.39 17.42 4.47
CA ASP A 166 17.43 17.08 5.44
C ASP A 166 18.82 17.63 5.04
N LYS A 167 19.10 17.77 3.74
CA LYS A 167 20.38 18.27 3.24
C LYS A 167 20.45 19.80 3.21
N ASP A 168 19.40 20.44 2.72
CA ASP A 168 19.39 21.88 2.45
C ASP A 168 18.82 22.70 3.62
N GLY A 169 18.06 22.07 4.54
CA GLY A 169 17.39 22.73 5.66
C GLY A 169 16.26 23.71 5.26
N ASN A 170 15.91 23.78 3.96
CA ASN A 170 15.00 24.79 3.44
C ASN A 170 13.51 24.46 3.78
N PRO A 171 12.78 25.36 4.44
CA PRO A 171 11.37 25.13 4.82
C PRO A 171 10.41 25.03 3.62
N LEU A 172 10.82 25.49 2.42
CA LEU A 172 10.02 25.37 1.20
C LEU A 172 9.69 23.91 0.87
N PHE A 173 10.58 22.96 1.17
CA PHE A 173 10.34 21.55 0.92
C PHE A 173 9.18 21.00 1.76
N THR A 174 9.01 21.46 3.00
CA THR A 174 7.85 21.11 3.84
C THR A 174 6.55 21.58 3.19
N ILE A 175 6.51 22.81 2.68
CA ILE A 175 5.32 23.38 2.02
C ILE A 175 4.99 22.59 0.75
N TRP A 176 6.00 22.20 -0.02
CA TRP A 176 5.81 21.44 -1.24
C TRP A 176 5.30 20.02 -0.96
N MET A 177 5.86 19.34 0.03
CA MET A 177 5.36 18.04 0.47
C MET A 177 3.92 18.14 0.96
N ARG A 178 3.56 19.18 1.73
CA ARG A 178 2.17 19.40 2.15
C ARG A 178 1.23 19.57 0.95
N ARG A 179 1.62 20.34 -0.07
CA ARG A 179 0.82 20.50 -1.31
C ARG A 179 0.66 19.18 -2.05
N VAL A 180 1.75 18.42 -2.21
CA VAL A 180 1.70 17.09 -2.85
C VAL A 180 0.77 16.17 -2.06
N SER A 181 0.83 16.17 -0.74
CA SER A 181 -0.04 15.36 0.12
C SER A 181 -1.51 15.74 0.00
N PHE A 182 -1.85 17.04 -0.02
CA PHE A 182 -3.24 17.47 -0.23
C PHE A 182 -3.83 17.01 -1.56
N ILE A 183 -3.05 17.08 -2.64
CA ILE A 183 -3.48 16.58 -3.96
C ILE A 183 -3.55 15.05 -3.95
N SER A 184 -2.62 14.39 -3.25
CA SER A 184 -2.51 12.94 -3.22
C SER A 184 -3.62 12.27 -2.41
N LEU A 185 -4.24 12.93 -1.43
CA LEU A 185 -5.33 12.34 -0.62
C LEU A 185 -6.55 11.88 -1.44
N PRO A 186 -7.22 12.75 -2.22
CA PRO A 186 -8.34 12.32 -3.05
C PRO A 186 -7.90 11.37 -4.16
N MET A 187 -6.72 11.60 -4.75
CA MET A 187 -6.15 10.71 -5.77
C MET A 187 -5.88 9.31 -5.22
N PHE A 188 -5.39 9.20 -3.98
CA PHE A 188 -5.18 7.94 -3.28
C PHE A 188 -6.49 7.19 -3.12
N ALA A 189 -7.55 7.85 -2.64
CA ALA A 189 -8.86 7.23 -2.47
C ALA A 189 -9.40 6.69 -3.80
N LEU A 190 -9.31 7.47 -4.89
CA LEU A 190 -9.77 7.05 -6.21
C LEU A 190 -8.92 5.91 -6.78
N CYS A 191 -7.59 6.04 -6.80
CA CYS A 191 -6.70 5.02 -7.37
C CYS A 191 -6.73 3.71 -6.58
N LEU A 192 -6.79 3.76 -5.25
CA LEU A 192 -6.91 2.56 -4.42
C LEU A 192 -8.26 1.87 -4.67
N THR A 193 -9.35 2.64 -4.71
CA THR A 193 -10.69 2.11 -4.96
C THR A 193 -10.76 1.47 -6.34
N PHE A 194 -10.55 2.22 -7.41
CA PHE A 194 -10.63 1.68 -8.77
C PHE A 194 -9.60 0.59 -9.05
N GLY A 195 -8.41 0.66 -8.43
CA GLY A 195 -7.43 -0.42 -8.46
C GLY A 195 -7.96 -1.71 -7.82
N ALA A 196 -8.65 -1.63 -6.68
CA ALA A 196 -9.31 -2.77 -6.05
C ALA A 196 -10.44 -3.34 -6.93
N TYR A 197 -11.23 -2.49 -7.60
CA TYR A 197 -12.23 -2.96 -8.55
C TYR A 197 -11.60 -3.68 -9.75
N ASP A 198 -10.55 -3.11 -10.31
CA ASP A 198 -9.86 -3.69 -11.46
C ASP A 198 -9.19 -5.01 -11.11
N TRP A 199 -8.44 -5.07 -10.02
CA TRP A 199 -7.56 -6.21 -9.76
C TRP A 199 -8.22 -7.32 -8.96
N LEU A 200 -9.17 -6.99 -8.07
CA LEU A 200 -9.78 -7.97 -7.17
C LEU A 200 -11.24 -8.23 -7.51
N VAL A 201 -12.07 -7.19 -7.59
CA VAL A 201 -13.52 -7.37 -7.86
C VAL A 201 -13.73 -7.94 -9.26
N SER A 202 -12.96 -7.51 -10.26
CA SER A 202 -13.15 -7.97 -11.64
C SER A 202 -12.84 -9.45 -11.86
N LEU A 203 -12.21 -10.14 -10.90
CA LEU A 203 -12.07 -11.61 -10.92
C LEU A 203 -13.45 -12.28 -10.99
N ASN A 204 -14.43 -11.74 -10.27
CA ASN A 204 -15.84 -12.06 -10.42
C ASN A 204 -16.60 -10.82 -10.89
N TYR A 205 -16.62 -10.61 -12.21
CA TYR A 205 -17.28 -9.47 -12.84
C TYR A 205 -18.81 -9.44 -12.67
N LYS A 206 -19.45 -10.53 -12.19
CA LYS A 206 -20.89 -10.56 -11.91
C LYS A 206 -21.17 -9.84 -10.60
N TRP A 207 -20.33 -10.08 -9.60
CA TRP A 207 -20.41 -9.47 -8.28
C TRP A 207 -19.97 -8.01 -8.28
N PHE A 208 -20.57 -7.20 -7.39
CA PHE A 208 -20.13 -5.85 -7.10
C PHE A 208 -20.49 -5.46 -5.67
N SER A 209 -19.72 -4.54 -5.08
CA SER A 209 -20.07 -3.91 -3.80
C SER A 209 -19.42 -2.55 -3.73
N THR A 210 -20.17 -1.52 -3.33
CA THR A 210 -19.66 -0.15 -3.13
C THR A 210 -18.70 -0.04 -1.95
N MET A 211 -18.85 -0.93 -0.94
CA MET A 211 -18.03 -0.92 0.27
C MET A 211 -16.66 -1.57 0.10
N PHE A 212 -16.45 -2.33 -0.98
CA PHE A 212 -15.21 -3.08 -1.17
C PHE A 212 -13.96 -2.18 -1.22
N GLY A 213 -14.04 -1.01 -1.86
CA GLY A 213 -12.93 -0.04 -1.88
C GLY A 213 -12.56 0.45 -0.48
N VAL A 214 -13.57 0.76 0.34
CA VAL A 214 -13.39 1.21 1.73
C VAL A 214 -12.85 0.07 2.60
N TYR A 215 -13.26 -1.16 2.34
CA TYR A 215 -12.76 -2.34 3.02
C TYR A 215 -11.26 -2.55 2.77
N ILE A 216 -10.82 -2.46 1.51
CA ILE A 216 -9.39 -2.52 1.15
C ILE A 216 -8.62 -1.35 1.75
N PHE A 217 -9.18 -0.14 1.78
CA PHE A 217 -8.58 1.01 2.45
C PHE A 217 -8.37 0.79 3.94
N ALA A 218 -9.41 0.36 4.66
CA ALA A 218 -9.33 0.09 6.09
C ALA A 218 -8.26 -0.98 6.39
N GLY A 219 -8.21 -2.03 5.57
CA GLY A 219 -7.20 -3.09 5.67
C GLY A 219 -5.79 -2.58 5.41
N ALA A 220 -5.58 -1.78 4.36
CA ALA A 220 -4.29 -1.18 4.01
C ALA A 220 -3.77 -0.26 5.13
N ALA A 221 -4.60 0.67 5.60
CA ALA A 221 -4.22 1.60 6.65
C ALA A 221 -3.95 0.90 7.99
N GLY A 222 -4.76 -0.10 8.37
CA GLY A 222 -4.55 -0.87 9.60
C GLY A 222 -3.31 -1.75 9.56
N SER A 223 -3.14 -2.55 8.51
CA SER A 223 -2.02 -3.49 8.36
C SER A 223 -0.67 -2.77 8.23
N SER A 224 -0.62 -1.64 7.54
CA SER A 224 0.60 -0.82 7.43
C SER A 224 1.04 -0.20 8.75
N MET A 225 0.10 0.18 9.63
CA MET A 225 0.44 0.66 10.97
C MET A 225 1.03 -0.47 11.82
N SER A 226 0.48 -1.69 11.73
CA SER A 226 1.05 -2.88 12.37
C SER A 226 2.47 -3.17 11.86
N LEU A 227 2.68 -3.08 10.54
CA LEU A 227 4.00 -3.24 9.93
C LEU A 227 4.98 -2.19 10.46
N LEU A 228 4.56 -0.92 10.57
CA LEU A 228 5.39 0.14 11.13
C LEU A 228 5.83 -0.19 12.56
N VAL A 229 4.91 -0.63 13.41
CA VAL A 229 5.24 -1.00 14.80
C VAL A 229 6.28 -2.13 14.85
N LEU A 230 6.13 -3.15 14.00
CA LEU A 230 7.12 -4.24 13.89
C LEU A 230 8.49 -3.72 13.44
N VAL A 231 8.54 -2.89 12.40
CA VAL A 231 9.79 -2.32 11.87
C VAL A 231 10.48 -1.44 12.92
N ILE A 232 9.74 -0.56 13.59
CA ILE A 232 10.29 0.32 14.63
C ILE A 232 10.80 -0.49 15.84
N THR A 233 10.09 -1.55 16.22
CA THR A 233 10.52 -2.44 17.31
C THR A 233 11.80 -3.18 16.95
N ALA A 234 11.88 -3.75 15.74
CA ALA A 234 13.09 -4.41 15.26
C ALA A 234 14.30 -3.46 15.19
N LEU A 235 14.11 -2.22 14.73
CA LEU A 235 15.16 -1.20 14.72
C LEU A 235 15.63 -0.83 16.13
N ARG A 236 14.69 -0.71 17.08
CA ARG A 236 14.96 -0.38 18.48
C ARG A 236 15.73 -1.49 19.19
N GLU A 237 15.36 -2.75 18.97
CA GLU A 237 16.08 -3.92 19.48
C GLU A 237 17.50 -4.01 18.89
N ALA A 238 17.66 -3.67 17.61
CA ALA A 238 18.95 -3.58 16.96
C ALA A 238 19.82 -2.40 17.42
N GLY A 239 19.29 -1.49 18.24
CA GLY A 239 20.06 -0.39 18.84
C GLY A 239 19.86 0.97 18.19
N TYR A 240 19.09 1.08 17.11
CA TYR A 240 18.75 2.35 16.46
C TYR A 240 17.55 3.00 17.15
N LEU A 241 17.38 4.33 17.04
CA LEU A 241 16.22 5.07 17.57
C LEU A 241 16.04 4.96 19.10
N LYS A 242 17.09 4.54 19.83
CA LYS A 242 17.05 4.41 21.29
C LYS A 242 16.97 5.80 21.93
N GLY A 243 15.96 6.01 22.77
CA GLY A 243 15.72 7.31 23.41
C GLY A 243 15.02 8.35 22.52
N ILE A 244 14.91 8.09 21.21
CA ILE A 244 14.16 8.93 20.26
C ILE A 244 12.70 8.49 20.21
N VAL A 245 12.46 7.18 20.00
CA VAL A 245 11.11 6.62 20.03
C VAL A 245 10.74 6.28 21.46
N THR A 246 9.80 7.03 22.00
CA THR A 246 9.32 6.91 23.38
C THR A 246 8.06 6.04 23.49
N VAL A 247 7.60 5.76 24.71
CA VAL A 247 6.39 4.97 24.97
C VAL A 247 5.13 5.66 24.43
N GLU A 248 5.10 6.98 24.44
CA GLU A 248 4.00 7.79 23.91
C GLU A 248 3.78 7.53 22.42
N HIS A 249 4.86 7.38 21.65
CA HIS A 249 4.79 7.03 20.23
C HIS A 249 4.13 5.66 20.03
N TYR A 250 4.55 4.65 20.81
CA TYR A 250 3.92 3.32 20.78
C TYR A 250 2.45 3.36 21.19
N GLN A 251 2.09 4.18 22.18
CA GLN A 251 0.71 4.33 22.59
C GLN A 251 -0.15 4.97 21.50
N ILE A 252 0.36 5.97 20.77
CA ILE A 252 -0.33 6.59 19.63
C ILE A 252 -0.50 5.59 18.48
N MET A 253 0.57 4.87 18.12
CA MET A 253 0.49 3.81 17.09
C MET A 253 -0.51 2.71 17.47
N GLY A 254 -0.53 2.30 18.75
CA GLY A 254 -1.48 1.33 19.27
C GLY A 254 -2.94 1.81 19.22
N LYS A 255 -3.20 3.10 19.51
CA LYS A 255 -4.53 3.71 19.35
C LYS A 255 -4.99 3.68 17.88
N TRP A 256 -4.10 3.99 16.94
CA TRP A 256 -4.40 3.92 15.51
C TRP A 256 -4.67 2.50 15.04
N MET A 257 -3.88 1.52 15.48
CA MET A 257 -4.11 0.10 15.18
C MET A 257 -5.48 -0.36 15.68
N LEU A 258 -5.83 -0.03 16.93
CA LEU A 258 -7.13 -0.39 17.50
C LEU A 258 -8.28 0.29 16.72
N ALA A 259 -8.16 1.58 16.41
CA ALA A 259 -9.16 2.32 15.67
C ALA A 259 -9.40 1.71 14.27
N PHE A 260 -8.33 1.38 13.53
CA PHE A 260 -8.46 0.76 12.21
C PHE A 260 -8.91 -0.70 12.27
N CYS A 261 -8.62 -1.44 13.35
CA CYS A 261 -9.16 -2.77 13.58
C CYS A 261 -10.69 -2.73 13.75
N ILE A 262 -11.18 -1.81 14.59
CA ILE A 262 -12.63 -1.60 14.78
C ILE A 262 -13.27 -1.11 13.48
N PHE A 263 -12.64 -0.16 12.78
CA PHE A 263 -13.15 0.37 11.51
C PHE A 263 -13.22 -0.71 10.43
N TRP A 264 -12.20 -1.55 10.29
CA TRP A 264 -12.19 -2.66 9.35
C TRP A 264 -13.27 -3.69 9.68
N ALA A 265 -13.42 -4.05 10.95
CA ALA A 265 -14.47 -4.97 11.41
C ALA A 265 -15.87 -4.38 11.13
N TYR A 266 -16.08 -3.08 11.37
CA TYR A 266 -17.32 -2.38 11.07
C TYR A 266 -17.66 -2.43 9.58
N ILE A 267 -16.72 -2.09 8.70
CA ILE A 267 -16.96 -2.10 7.25
C ILE A 267 -17.18 -3.53 6.75
N GLY A 268 -16.37 -4.49 7.19
CA GLY A 268 -16.51 -5.90 6.80
C GLY A 268 -17.85 -6.49 7.24
N PHE A 269 -18.24 -6.26 8.49
CA PHE A 269 -19.54 -6.68 8.99
C PHE A 269 -20.70 -5.97 8.29
N GLY A 270 -20.59 -4.65 8.07
CA GLY A 270 -21.61 -3.88 7.36
C GLY A 270 -21.83 -4.38 5.93
N GLN A 271 -20.76 -4.68 5.21
CA GLN A 271 -20.84 -5.26 3.87
C GLN A 271 -21.52 -6.63 3.90
N TYR A 272 -21.11 -7.52 4.79
CA TYR A 272 -21.71 -8.85 4.93
C TYR A 272 -23.19 -8.77 5.30
N MET A 273 -23.53 -8.00 6.34
CA MET A 273 -24.89 -7.91 6.87
C MET A 273 -25.87 -7.37 5.83
N LEU A 274 -25.49 -6.33 5.09
CA LEU A 274 -26.36 -5.75 4.06
C LEU A 274 -26.62 -6.71 2.90
N ILE A 275 -25.58 -7.39 2.41
CA ILE A 275 -25.71 -8.38 1.32
C ILE A 275 -26.55 -9.57 1.79
N TRP A 276 -26.27 -10.08 2.98
CA TRP A 276 -27.00 -11.21 3.55
C TRP A 276 -28.48 -10.89 3.82
N TYR A 277 -28.78 -9.68 4.31
CA TYR A 277 -30.14 -9.25 4.61
C TYR A 277 -30.98 -9.04 3.35
N ALA A 278 -30.42 -8.39 2.32
CA ALA A 278 -31.11 -8.16 1.05
C ALA A 278 -31.23 -9.44 0.21
N ASN A 279 -30.29 -10.37 0.37
CA ASN A 279 -30.23 -11.68 -0.29
C ASN A 279 -30.50 -11.64 -1.80
N ILE A 280 -29.86 -10.68 -2.48
CA ILE A 280 -29.92 -10.57 -3.94
C ILE A 280 -28.98 -11.64 -4.53
N PRO A 281 -29.47 -12.57 -5.38
CA PRO A 281 -28.69 -13.73 -5.81
C PRO A 281 -27.30 -13.42 -6.38
N GLU A 282 -27.20 -12.34 -7.17
CA GLU A 282 -25.95 -11.89 -7.79
C GLU A 282 -24.88 -11.42 -6.77
N GLU A 283 -25.31 -11.02 -5.57
CA GLU A 283 -24.43 -10.53 -4.51
C GLU A 283 -24.12 -11.60 -3.46
N THR A 284 -25.11 -12.46 -3.14
CA THR A 284 -24.99 -13.49 -2.11
C THR A 284 -24.02 -14.62 -2.50
N GLU A 285 -23.83 -14.91 -3.78
CA GLU A 285 -22.90 -15.96 -4.28
C GLU A 285 -21.48 -15.80 -3.72
N TYR A 286 -21.05 -14.57 -3.39
CA TYR A 286 -19.73 -14.32 -2.81
C TYR A 286 -19.55 -14.90 -1.39
N PHE A 287 -20.65 -15.07 -0.63
CA PHE A 287 -20.62 -15.51 0.77
C PHE A 287 -21.05 -16.95 1.01
N ILE A 288 -21.52 -17.65 -0.03
CA ILE A 288 -21.93 -19.06 0.00
C ILE A 288 -20.74 -19.92 -0.44
#